data_AF-A0A379WGJ1-F1
#
_entry.id   AF-A0A379WGJ1-F1
#
_cell.length_a   1.000
_cell.length_b   1.000
_cell.length_c   1.000
_cell.angle_alpha   90.00
_cell.angle_beta   90.00
_cell.angle_gamma   90.00
#
_symmetry.space_group_name_H-M   'P 1'
#
loop_
_entity.id
_entity.type
_entity.pdbx_description
1 polymer ?
#
loop_
_entity_poly.entity_id
_entity_poly.type
_entity_poly.pdbx_seq_one_letter_code
_entity_poly.pdbx_strand_id
1 'polypeptide(L)'
;MQILALNPALNFVCIDVANGYSEHFVQFVAKAREAWPTKTICAGNVVTGEMCEELILSGADIVKVGIGPGSVCTTRVKPALVIRNCRRLSNVLTRRMAWAA
;
A
#
# COMPACT_ATOMS: atom_id res chain seq x y z
N MET A 1 2.65 -3.14 17.99
CA MET A 1 2.29 -4.40 17.29
C MET A 1 2.52 -5.62 18.20
N GLN A 2 1.81 -5.74 19.32
CA GLN A 2 1.87 -6.92 20.20
C GLN A 2 0.87 -8.01 19.78
N ILE A 3 -0.20 -7.64 19.09
CA ILE A 3 -1.28 -8.54 18.66
C ILE A 3 -0.80 -9.65 17.70
N LEU A 4 0.15 -9.34 16.81
CA LEU A 4 0.71 -10.34 15.88
C LEU A 4 1.57 -11.39 16.59
N ALA A 5 2.18 -11.05 17.73
CA ALA A 5 2.92 -11.99 18.55
C ALA A 5 1.99 -12.89 19.38
N LEU A 6 0.79 -12.39 19.73
CA LEU A 6 -0.22 -13.13 20.48
C LEU A 6 -0.99 -14.14 19.63
N ASN A 7 -1.05 -13.95 18.31
CA ASN A 7 -1.73 -14.87 17.40
C ASN A 7 -0.89 -15.16 16.15
N PRO A 8 -0.08 -16.24 16.16
CA PRO A 8 0.81 -16.56 15.05
C PRO A 8 0.09 -16.95 13.76
N ALA A 9 -1.21 -17.29 13.83
CA ALA A 9 -2.04 -17.62 12.66
C ALA A 9 -2.38 -16.39 11.79
N LEU A 10 -2.19 -15.17 12.32
CA LEU A 10 -2.35 -13.95 11.54
C LEU A 10 -1.21 -13.83 10.53
N ASN A 11 -1.51 -14.06 9.26
CA ASN A 11 -0.53 -14.05 8.17
C ASN A 11 -0.53 -12.76 7.34
N PHE A 12 -1.58 -11.93 7.49
CA PHE A 12 -1.77 -10.70 6.74
C PHE A 12 -1.79 -9.50 7.69
N VAL A 13 -1.06 -8.46 7.32
CA VAL A 13 -1.02 -7.18 8.03
C VAL A 13 -1.42 -6.10 7.03
N CYS A 14 -2.47 -5.33 7.34
CA CYS A 14 -2.90 -4.20 6.55
C CYS A 14 -2.57 -2.91 7.29
N ILE A 15 -1.78 -2.04 6.65
CA ILE A 15 -1.43 -0.71 7.13
C ILE A 15 -2.15 0.27 6.22
N ASP A 16 -3.35 0.67 6.63
CA ASP A 16 -4.24 1.56 5.88
C ASP A 16 -4.20 2.97 6.47
N VAL A 17 -3.83 3.95 5.65
CA VAL A 17 -3.81 5.37 5.98
C VAL A 17 -4.62 6.15 4.95
N ALA A 18 -5.32 7.19 5.42
CA ALA A 18 -6.16 8.02 4.56
C ALA A 18 -5.35 8.82 3.53
N ASN A 19 -4.14 9.24 3.89
CA ASN A 19 -3.20 9.91 3.00
C ASN A 19 -1.79 9.35 3.20
N GLY A 20 -1.36 8.45 2.30
CA GLY A 20 -0.02 7.85 2.33
C GLY A 20 1.12 8.78 1.89
N TYR A 21 0.85 10.06 1.64
CA TYR A 21 1.82 11.08 1.22
C TYR A 21 2.71 11.54 2.38
N SER A 22 3.41 10.62 3.04
CA SER A 22 4.32 10.96 4.13
C SER A 22 5.50 10.00 4.17
N GLU A 23 6.71 10.55 4.24
CA GLU A 23 7.94 9.78 4.46
C GLU A 23 7.86 8.92 5.73
N HIS A 24 7.13 9.37 6.75
CA HIS A 24 6.88 8.59 7.96
C HIS A 24 6.13 7.29 7.68
N PHE A 25 5.23 7.27 6.69
CA PHE A 25 4.50 6.08 6.30
C PHE A 25 5.43 5.05 5.65
N VAL A 26 6.27 5.51 4.73
CA VAL A 26 7.28 4.67 4.05
C VAL A 26 8.25 4.07 5.07
N GLN A 27 8.78 4.89 5.99
CA GLN A 27 9.64 4.43 7.08
C GLN A 27 8.93 3.44 8.02
N PHE A 28 7.63 3.63 8.27
CA PHE A 28 6.85 2.70 9.08
C PHE A 28 6.69 1.34 8.40
N VAL A 29 6.43 1.32 7.08
CA VAL A 29 6.35 0.08 6.30
C VAL A 29 7.69 -0.66 6.30
N ALA A 30 8.80 0.06 6.15
CA ALA A 30 10.15 -0.53 6.23
C ALA A 30 10.40 -1.19 7.60
N LYS A 31 10.11 -0.48 8.70
CA LYS A 31 10.19 -1.03 10.06
C LYS A 31 9.27 -2.24 10.26
N ALA A 32 8.08 -2.22 9.66
CA ALA A 32 7.16 -3.34 9.74
C ALA A 32 7.67 -4.57 8.97
N ARG A 33 8.30 -4.37 7.81
CA ARG A 33 8.95 -5.47 7.07
C ARG A 33 10.11 -6.07 7.85
N GLU A 34 10.93 -5.25 8.50
CA GLU A 34 12.03 -5.72 9.35
C GLU A 34 11.52 -6.55 10.53
N ALA A 35 10.43 -6.12 11.17
CA ALA A 35 9.85 -6.82 12.31
C ALA A 35 9.11 -8.11 11.91
N TRP A 36 8.49 -8.17 10.73
CA TRP A 36 7.72 -9.33 10.26
C TRP A 36 8.08 -9.74 8.83
N PRO A 37 9.28 -10.31 8.61
CA PRO A 37 9.76 -10.64 7.26
C PRO A 37 8.91 -11.70 6.55
N THR A 38 8.26 -12.60 7.30
CA THR A 38 7.48 -13.72 6.77
C THR A 38 6.00 -13.40 6.56
N LYS A 39 5.52 -12.24 7.03
CA LYS A 39 4.11 -11.87 6.97
C LYS A 39 3.82 -11.08 5.69
N THR A 40 2.60 -11.21 5.18
CA THR A 40 2.16 -10.45 4.02
C THR A 40 1.75 -9.05 4.44
N ILE A 41 2.41 -8.03 3.90
CA ILE A 41 2.15 -6.62 4.26
C ILE A 41 1.39 -5.94 3.12
N CYS A 42 0.19 -5.46 3.42
CA CYS A 42 -0.59 -4.58 2.55
C CYS A 42 -0.44 -3.14 3.06
N ALA A 43 0.00 -2.22 2.21
CA ALA A 43 0.19 -0.81 2.55
C ALA A 43 -0.59 0.08 1.58
N GLY A 44 -1.20 1.14 2.09
CA GLY A 44 -1.87 2.17 1.29
C GLY A 44 -2.57 3.19 2.19
N ASN A 45 -3.23 4.21 1.67
CA ASN A 45 -3.58 4.41 0.27
C ASN A 45 -2.68 5.43 -0.43
N VAL A 46 -2.33 5.16 -1.69
CA VAL A 46 -1.51 6.04 -2.52
C VAL A 46 -2.19 6.34 -3.86
N VAL A 47 -1.85 7.47 -4.48
CA VAL A 47 -2.48 7.91 -5.74
C VAL A 47 -1.47 8.17 -6.86
N THR A 48 -0.16 8.11 -6.57
CA THR A 48 0.91 8.30 -7.55
C THR A 48 1.70 7.01 -7.76
N GLY A 49 2.30 6.87 -8.95
CA GLY A 49 3.11 5.70 -9.30
C GLY A 49 4.39 5.63 -8.48
N GLU A 50 4.99 6.79 -8.22
CA GLU A 50 6.20 6.95 -7.40
C GLU A 50 5.98 6.41 -5.99
N MET A 51 4.90 6.79 -5.30
CA MET A 51 4.60 6.26 -3.97
C MET A 51 4.30 4.77 -3.98
N CYS A 52 3.65 4.28 -5.03
CA CYS A 52 3.44 2.85 -5.16
C CYS A 52 4.77 2.11 -5.27
N GLU A 53 5.71 2.64 -6.05
CA GLU A 53 7.05 2.08 -6.19
C GLU A 53 7.82 2.16 -4.87
N GLU A 54 7.81 3.31 -4.19
CA GLU A 54 8.44 3.48 -2.88
C GLU A 54 7.92 2.49 -1.84
N LEU A 55 6.60 2.24 -1.79
CA LEU A 55 6.02 1.27 -0.87
C LEU A 55 6.43 -0.17 -1.21
N ILE A 56 6.49 -0.53 -2.49
CA ILE A 56 6.97 -1.85 -2.93
C ILE A 56 8.44 -2.02 -2.53
N LEU A 57 9.28 -1.02 -2.80
CA LEU A 57 10.71 -1.03 -2.45
C LEU A 57 10.94 -1.08 -0.95
N SER A 58 10.08 -0.43 -0.17
CA SER A 58 10.11 -0.45 1.31
C SER A 58 9.63 -1.77 1.92
N GLY A 59 9.12 -2.68 1.09
CA GLY A 59 8.78 -4.03 1.51
C GLY A 59 7.28 -4.30 1.66
N ALA A 60 6.40 -3.52 1.04
CA ALA A 60 4.99 -3.91 0.90
C ALA A 60 4.83 -5.04 -0.14
N ASP A 61 4.04 -6.06 0.18
CA ASP A 61 3.65 -7.11 -0.78
C ASP A 61 2.46 -6.69 -1.62
N ILE A 62 1.59 -5.86 -1.04
CA ILE A 62 0.37 -5.38 -1.67
C ILE A 62 0.31 -3.87 -1.45
N VAL A 63 0.07 -3.12 -2.52
CA VAL A 63 -0.18 -1.69 -2.45
C VAL A 63 -1.63 -1.40 -2.80
N LYS A 64 -2.33 -0.71 -1.90
CA LYS A 64 -3.70 -0.23 -2.13
C LYS A 64 -3.60 1.16 -2.78
N VAL A 65 -3.94 1.24 -4.06
CA VAL A 65 -3.91 2.46 -4.87
C VAL A 65 -5.31 3.02 -4.97
N GLY A 66 -5.45 4.32 -4.79
CA GLY A 66 -6.72 5.04 -4.86
C GLY A 66 -7.12 5.62 -3.50
N ILE A 67 -7.28 6.93 -3.48
CA ILE A 67 -8.03 7.64 -2.45
C ILE A 67 -9.37 7.95 -3.09
N GLY A 68 -10.30 7.01 -2.92
CA GLY A 68 -11.67 7.16 -3.37
C GLY A 68 -12.57 7.54 -2.21
N PRO A 69 -13.75 8.10 -2.48
CA PRO A 69 -14.79 8.11 -1.49
C PRO A 69 -15.12 6.66 -1.12
N GLY A 70 -14.96 6.27 0.15
CA GLY A 70 -15.56 5.04 0.67
C GLY A 70 -17.07 5.02 0.39
N SER A 71 -17.75 3.90 0.63
CA SER A 71 -19.19 3.70 0.34
C SER A 71 -20.18 4.75 0.88
N VAL A 72 -19.75 5.67 1.74
CA VAL A 72 -20.50 6.82 2.30
C VAL A 72 -19.92 8.19 1.93
N CYS A 73 -18.81 8.23 1.21
CA CYS A 73 -18.12 9.45 0.85
C CYS A 73 -18.58 9.89 -0.54
N THR A 74 -18.74 11.18 -0.77
CA THR A 74 -19.45 11.74 -1.94
C THR A 74 -18.53 12.54 -2.86
N THR A 75 -17.22 12.46 -2.65
CA THR A 75 -16.24 13.31 -3.33
C THR A 75 -15.41 12.50 -4.34
N ARG A 76 -15.85 12.54 -5.61
CA ARG A 76 -15.13 12.13 -6.84
C ARG A 76 -14.81 10.63 -7.01
N VAL A 77 -15.36 10.04 -8.07
CA VAL A 77 -15.12 8.67 -8.50
C VAL A 77 -13.66 8.48 -8.92
N LYS A 78 -12.80 8.03 -8.00
CA LYS A 78 -11.49 7.44 -8.34
C LYS A 78 -11.53 5.95 -7.99
N PRO A 79 -11.43 5.04 -8.98
CA PRO A 79 -11.46 3.61 -8.70
C PRO A 79 -10.23 3.19 -7.89
N ALA A 80 -10.45 2.40 -6.85
CA ALA A 80 -9.37 1.78 -6.09
C ALA A 80 -8.78 0.61 -6.89
N LEU A 81 -7.46 0.62 -7.09
CA LEU A 81 -6.68 -0.41 -7.76
C LEU A 81 -5.79 -1.11 -6.73
N VAL A 82 -5.75 -2.44 -6.74
CA VAL A 82 -4.85 -3.20 -5.86
C VAL A 82 -3.71 -3.75 -6.68
N ILE A 83 -2.48 -3.38 -6.31
CA ILE A 83 -1.26 -3.88 -6.95
C ILE A 83 -0.65 -4.93 -6.02
N ARG A 84 -0.51 -6.17 -6.51
CA ARG A 84 0.17 -7.25 -5.80
C ARG A 84 1.56 -7.47 -6.40
N ASN A 85 2.55 -7.60 -5.52
CA ASN A 85 3.97 -7.84 -5.75
C ASN A 85 4.31 -8.27 -7.19
N CYS A 86 4.71 -7.29 -8.01
CA CYS A 86 5.10 -7.50 -9.40
C CYS A 86 6.50 -6.91 -9.55
N ARG A 87 7.54 -7.75 -9.40
CA ARG A 87 8.97 -7.37 -9.47
C ARG A 87 9.43 -6.84 -10.84
N ARG A 88 8.52 -6.42 -11.73
CA ARG A 88 8.75 -6.05 -13.13
C ARG A 88 7.91 -4.84 -13.57
N LEU A 89 7.71 -3.86 -12.67
CA LEU A 89 6.65 -2.83 -12.78
C LEU A 89 7.09 -1.43 -13.23
N SER A 90 8.37 -1.15 -13.48
CA SER A 90 8.80 0.22 -13.83
C SER A 90 8.06 0.79 -15.06
N ASN A 91 7.56 -0.06 -15.97
CA ASN A 91 6.83 0.36 -17.17
C ASN A 91 5.30 0.26 -17.11
N VAL A 92 4.71 -0.40 -16.09
CA VAL A 92 3.25 -0.63 -16.05
C VAL A 92 2.53 0.40 -15.15
N LEU A 93 3.21 0.93 -14.13
CA LEU A 93 2.67 1.99 -13.25
C LEU A 93 2.40 3.29 -14.01
N THR A 94 3.36 3.76 -14.81
CA THR A 94 3.25 5.01 -15.59
C THR A 94 2.13 4.96 -16.63
N ARG A 95 1.90 3.81 -17.28
CA ARG A 95 0.88 3.69 -18.35
C ARG A 95 -0.54 3.49 -17.84
N ARG A 96 -0.75 2.90 -16.66
CA ARG A 96 -2.10 2.67 -16.11
C ARG A 96 -2.57 3.77 -15.14
N MET A 97 -1.66 4.52 -14.53
CA MET A 97 -2.04 5.66 -13.66
C MET A 97 -2.35 6.94 -14.45
N ALA A 98 -2.00 6.99 -15.74
CA ALA A 98 -2.43 8.06 -16.66
C ALA A 98 -3.97 8.13 -16.84
N TRP A 99 -4.73 7.12 -16.39
CA TRP A 99 -6.20 7.13 -16.34
C TRP A 99 -6.78 7.79 -15.08
N ALA A 100 -5.95 8.30 -14.17
CA ALA A 100 -6.37 8.88 -12.89
C ALA A 100 -6.07 10.39 -12.73
N ALA A 101 -5.60 11.05 -13.82
CA ALA A 101 -5.47 12.50 -13.91
C ALA A 101 -6.86 13.15 -13.97
#